data_AF-A0AAN6S6G0-F1
#
_entry.id   AF-A0AAN6S6G0-F1
#
_cell.length_a   1.000
_cell.length_b   1.000
_cell.length_c   1.000
_cell.angle_alpha   90.00
_cell.angle_beta   90.00
_cell.angle_gamma   90.00
#
_symmetry.space_group_name_H-M   'P 1'
#
loop_
_entity.id
_entity.type
_entity.pdbx_description
1 polymer ?
#
loop_
_entity_poly.entity_id
_entity_poly.type
_entity_poly.pdbx_seq_one_letter_code
_entity_poly.pdbx_strand_id
1 'polypeptide(L)'
;MPSDAQVAGGHKANLKNPNTSKESKEHSKAVLENEYNGGDVQKSNDGEKNPGNVIGGLKATLSNPRTSDEAKESAQQRLDEMNN
;
A
#
# COMPACT_ATOMS: atom_id res chain seq x y z
N MET A 1 -9.12 -9.26 8.05
CA MET A 1 -10.25 -8.46 7.55
C MET A 1 -9.67 -7.30 6.77
N PRO A 2 -10.29 -6.84 5.67
CA PRO A 2 -9.78 -5.69 4.93
C PRO A 2 -9.83 -4.43 5.81
N SER A 3 -8.86 -3.54 5.66
CA SER A 3 -8.85 -2.25 6.36
C SER A 3 -9.83 -1.27 5.71
N ASP A 4 -10.24 -0.25 6.46
CA ASP A 4 -11.15 0.79 5.97
C ASP A 4 -10.59 1.48 4.71
N ALA A 5 -9.26 1.62 4.63
CA ALA A 5 -8.54 2.08 3.45
C ALA A 5 -8.74 1.18 2.22
N GLN A 6 -8.71 -0.14 2.42
CA GLN A 6 -8.94 -1.11 1.35
C GLN A 6 -10.40 -1.11 0.89
N VAL A 7 -11.36 -1.03 1.84
CA VAL A 7 -12.79 -1.00 1.51
C VAL A 7 -13.17 0.28 0.78
N ALA A 8 -12.76 1.46 1.28
CA ALA A 8 -12.96 2.73 0.60
C ALA A 8 -12.28 2.77 -0.78
N GLY A 9 -11.10 2.17 -0.90
CA GLY A 9 -10.40 2.00 -2.18
C GLY A 9 -11.23 1.21 -3.20
N GLY A 10 -11.87 0.12 -2.76
CA GLY A 10 -12.76 -0.70 -3.59
C GLY A 10 -13.97 0.07 -4.12
N HIS A 11 -14.66 0.83 -3.25
CA HIS A 11 -15.78 1.66 -3.68
C HIS A 11 -15.35 2.75 -4.66
N LYS A 12 -14.17 3.37 -4.46
CA LYS A 12 -13.59 4.35 -5.39
C LYS A 12 -13.26 3.74 -6.75
N ALA A 13 -12.78 2.50 -6.77
CA ALA A 13 -12.55 1.75 -8.01
C ALA A 13 -13.86 1.45 -8.74
N ASN A 14 -14.91 1.05 -8.01
CA ASN A 14 -16.24 0.79 -8.58
C ASN A 14 -16.83 2.03 -9.29
N LEU A 15 -16.61 3.24 -8.72
CA LEU A 15 -17.03 4.50 -9.34
C LEU A 15 -16.33 4.78 -10.68
N LYS A 16 -15.04 4.44 -10.78
CA LYS A 16 -14.21 4.66 -11.98
C LYS A 16 -14.38 3.59 -13.04
N ASN A 17 -14.90 2.42 -12.68
CA ASN A 17 -15.09 1.33 -13.62
C ASN A 17 -16.20 1.69 -14.63
N PRO A 18 -15.92 1.70 -15.94
CA PRO A 18 -16.94 1.96 -16.96
C PRO A 18 -17.97 0.82 -17.07
N ASN A 19 -17.63 -0.39 -16.63
CA ASN A 19 -18.45 -1.59 -16.76
C ASN A 19 -19.41 -1.83 -15.57
N THR A 20 -19.59 -0.85 -14.68
CA THR A 20 -20.44 -0.98 -13.49
C THR A 20 -21.75 -0.19 -13.67
N SER A 21 -22.83 -0.71 -13.08
CA SER A 21 -24.15 -0.09 -13.19
C SER A 21 -24.24 1.24 -12.44
N LYS A 22 -25.17 2.11 -12.88
CA LYS A 22 -25.41 3.41 -12.24
C LYS A 22 -25.80 3.27 -10.77
N GLU A 23 -26.69 2.32 -10.47
CA GLU A 23 -27.12 1.99 -9.11
C GLU A 23 -25.95 1.55 -8.23
N SER A 24 -25.05 0.70 -8.74
CA SER A 24 -23.85 0.26 -8.00
C SER A 24 -22.92 1.44 -7.67
N LYS A 25 -22.81 2.40 -8.59
CA LYS A 25 -22.02 3.62 -8.40
C LYS A 25 -22.66 4.55 -7.36
N GLU A 26 -23.97 4.76 -7.43
CA GLU A 26 -24.71 5.57 -6.45
C GLU A 26 -24.57 5.00 -5.04
N HIS A 27 -24.73 3.68 -4.88
CA HIS A 27 -24.50 2.99 -3.61
C HIS A 27 -23.06 3.17 -3.12
N SER A 28 -22.06 2.95 -3.99
CA SER A 28 -20.65 3.12 -3.61
C SER A 28 -20.30 4.55 -3.21
N LYS A 29 -20.95 5.54 -3.84
CA LYS A 29 -20.79 6.94 -3.48
C LYS A 29 -21.40 7.24 -2.10
N ALA A 30 -22.61 6.75 -1.84
CA ALA A 30 -23.28 6.94 -0.56
C ALA A 30 -22.49 6.31 0.60
N VAL A 31 -21.98 5.09 0.41
CA VAL A 31 -21.13 4.41 1.41
C VAL A 31 -19.84 5.20 1.66
N LEU A 32 -19.17 5.69 0.61
CA LEU A 32 -17.97 6.51 0.77
C LEU A 32 -18.23 7.80 1.57
N GLU A 33 -19.35 8.46 1.31
CA GLU A 33 -19.72 9.73 1.95
C GLU A 33 -20.16 9.53 3.41
N ASN A 34 -20.98 8.52 3.69
CA ASN A 34 -21.55 8.27 5.01
C ASN A 34 -20.58 7.56 5.97
N GLU A 35 -19.80 6.60 5.48
CA GLU A 35 -19.01 5.69 6.33
C GLU A 35 -17.50 5.94 6.25
N TYR A 36 -17.00 6.48 5.13
CA TYR A 36 -15.56 6.60 4.86
C TYR A 36 -15.09 8.04 4.62
N ASN A 37 -15.79 9.04 5.17
CA ASN A 37 -15.41 10.45 5.09
C ASN A 37 -15.14 10.93 3.65
N GLY A 38 -16.01 10.56 2.70
CA GLY A 38 -15.84 10.85 1.27
C GLY A 38 -14.75 10.02 0.57
N GLY A 39 -14.27 8.96 1.22
CA GLY A 39 -13.13 8.17 0.76
C GLY A 39 -11.77 8.76 1.14
N ASP A 40 -11.76 9.69 2.10
CA ASP A 40 -10.57 10.18 2.81
C ASP A 40 -10.46 9.45 4.15
N VAL A 41 -10.06 8.19 4.06
CA VAL A 41 -9.82 7.33 5.21
C VAL A 41 -8.34 7.36 5.54
N GLN A 42 -8.04 7.44 6.84
CA GLN A 42 -6.66 7.27 7.30
C GLN A 42 -6.17 5.92 6.80
N LYS A 43 -5.11 5.95 5.99
CA LYS A 43 -4.45 4.73 5.57
C LYS A 43 -3.95 4.05 6.83
N SER A 44 -4.63 2.97 7.23
CA SER A 44 -4.12 2.08 8.25
C SER A 44 -2.69 1.74 7.80
N ASN A 45 -1.71 1.98 8.68
CA ASN A 45 -0.36 1.45 8.48
C ASN A 45 -0.48 -0.07 8.68
N ASP A 46 -1.15 -0.74 7.74
CA ASP A 46 -1.47 -2.16 7.76
C ASP A 46 -0.14 -2.93 7.84
N GLY A 47 0.22 -3.25 9.08
CA GLY A 47 1.44 -3.94 9.47
C GLY A 47 2.68 -3.07 9.33
N GLU A 48 3.41 -2.92 10.43
CA GLU A 48 4.87 -2.92 10.32
C GLU A 48 5.27 -3.98 9.29
N LYS A 49 5.96 -3.58 8.23
CA LYS A 49 6.45 -4.52 7.22
C LYS A 49 7.21 -5.59 7.98
N ASN A 50 6.93 -6.86 7.70
CA ASN A 50 7.64 -7.95 8.35
C ASN A 50 9.15 -7.69 8.20
N PRO A 51 9.92 -7.56 9.30
CA PRO A 51 11.31 -7.14 9.24
C PRO A 51 12.15 -8.11 8.40
N GLY A 52 11.81 -9.40 8.39
CA GLY A 52 12.43 -10.41 7.52
C GLY A 52 12.24 -10.12 6.04
N ASN A 53 11.06 -9.65 5.62
CA ASN A 53 10.82 -9.26 4.22
C ASN A 53 11.60 -8.00 3.84
N VAL A 54 11.73 -7.04 4.77
CA VAL A 54 12.52 -5.82 4.54
C VAL A 54 14.00 -6.20 4.39
N ILE A 55 14.56 -6.95 5.35
CA ILE A 55 15.93 -7.46 5.32
C ILE A 55 16.20 -8.26 4.04
N GLY A 56 15.27 -9.13 3.64
CA GLY A 56 15.38 -9.91 2.40
C GLY A 56 15.46 -9.02 1.16
N GLY A 57 14.62 -7.98 1.07
CA GLY A 57 14.65 -7.02 -0.03
C GLY A 57 15.94 -6.18 -0.09
N LEU A 58 16.46 -5.77 1.08
CA LEU A 58 17.74 -5.05 1.16
C LEU A 58 18.90 -5.94 0.71
N LYS A 59 18.96 -7.20 1.15
CA LYS A 59 19.97 -8.17 0.69
C LYS A 59 19.88 -8.46 -0.81
N ALA A 60 18.67 -8.53 -1.36
CA ALA A 60 18.47 -8.68 -2.81
C ALA A 60 18.99 -7.47 -3.59
N THR A 61 18.80 -6.26 -3.05
CA THR A 61 19.32 -5.01 -3.63
C THR A 61 20.85 -5.02 -3.72
N LEU A 62 21.51 -5.49 -2.65
CA LEU A 62 22.97 -5.65 -2.59
C LEU A 62 23.50 -6.69 -3.58
N SER A 63 22.79 -7.81 -3.76
CA SER A 63 23.24 -8.93 -4.60
C SER A 63 22.95 -8.72 -6.09
N ASN A 64 22.10 -7.76 -6.44
CA ASN A 64 21.69 -7.54 -7.83
C ASN A 64 22.73 -6.69 -8.59
N PRO A 65 23.35 -7.22 -9.66
CA PRO A 65 24.34 -6.49 -10.45
C PRO A 65 23.76 -5.32 -11.26
N ARG A 66 22.43 -5.26 -11.42
CA ARG A 66 21.74 -4.15 -12.11
C ARG A 66 21.39 -2.98 -11.19
N THR A 67 21.67 -3.08 -9.89
CA THR A 67 21.46 -2.00 -8.94
C THR A 67 22.65 -1.05 -8.95
N SER A 68 22.40 0.26 -8.87
CA SER A 68 23.46 1.27 -8.71
C SER A 68 24.18 1.14 -7.37
N ASP A 69 25.42 1.64 -7.32
CA ASP A 69 26.24 1.56 -6.10
C ASP A 69 25.66 2.41 -4.96
N GLU A 70 25.09 3.57 -5.25
CA GLU A 70 24.37 4.41 -4.27
C GLU A 70 23.17 3.67 -3.64
N ALA A 71 22.39 2.94 -4.46
CA ALA A 71 21.26 2.18 -3.96
C ALA A 71 21.71 0.95 -3.13
N LYS A 72 22.88 0.37 -3.43
CA LYS A 72 23.49 -0.67 -2.60
C LYS A 72 23.99 -0.10 -1.27
N GLU A 73 24.67 1.03 -1.28
CA GLU A 73 25.15 1.70 -0.07
C GLU A 73 23.98 2.04 0.87
N SER A 74 22.91 2.64 0.34
CA SER A 74 21.70 2.92 1.12
C SER A 74 21.05 1.64 1.64
N ALA A 75 21.02 0.56 0.84
CA ALA A 75 20.49 -0.73 1.29
C ALA A 75 21.32 -1.36 2.42
N GLN A 76 22.64 -1.19 2.38
CA GLN A 76 23.57 -1.67 3.42
C GLN A 76 23.35 -0.90 4.72
N GLN A 77 23.32 0.43 4.68
CA GLN A 77 23.11 1.26 5.88
C GLN A 77 21.81 0.90 6.60
N ARG A 78 20.71 0.75 5.84
CA ARG A 78 19.41 0.37 6.40
C ARG A 78 19.40 -1.07 6.93
N LEU A 79 20.20 -1.96 6.34
CA LEU A 79 20.33 -3.33 6.83
C LEU A 79 21.09 -3.36 8.17
N ASP A 80 22.11 -2.51 8.33
CA ASP A 80 22.87 -2.37 9.57
C ASP A 80 22.03 -1.73 10.68
N GLU A 81 21.23 -0.71 10.38
CA GLU A 81 20.26 -0.10 11.29
C GLU A 81 19.22 -1.11 11.81
N MET A 82 18.87 -2.12 11.02
CA MET A 82 17.89 -3.14 11.40
C MET A 82 18.50 -4.32 12.19
N ASN A 83 19.83 -4.49 12.17
CA ASN A 83 20.53 -5.55 12.88
C ASN A 83 21.13 -5.12 14.23
N ASN A 84 21.01 -3.83 14.58
CA ASN A 84 21.54 -3.23 15.81
C ASN A 84 20.43 -2.98 16.83
#